data_AF-A0A3M1FC58-F1
#
_entry.id   AF-A0A3M1FC58-F1
#
_cell.length_a   1.000
_cell.length_b   1.000
_cell.length_c   1.000
_cell.angle_alpha   90.00
_cell.angle_beta   90.00
_cell.angle_gamma   90.00
#
_symmetry.space_group_name_H-M   'P 1'
#
loop_
_entity.id
_entity.type
_entity.pdbx_description
1 polymer ?
#
loop_
_entity_poly.entity_id
_entity_poly.type
_entity_poly.pdbx_seq_one_letter_code
_entity_poly.pdbx_strand_id
1 'polypeptide(L)' 'MVEKQKCISCNKDIVNDPESTQFKCPNCGSFVIVRCGHCRKIAARYTCKKCGFTGPN' A
#
# COMPACT_ATOMS: atom_id res chain seq x y z
N MET A 1 7.16 -19.17 -7.79
CA MET A 1 7.45 -17.90 -8.49
C MET A 1 6.59 -16.86 -7.79
N VAL A 2 7.12 -16.15 -6.80
CA VAL A 2 6.27 -15.38 -5.86
C VAL A 2 6.06 -13.97 -6.42
N GLU A 3 4.80 -13.64 -6.66
CA GLU A 3 4.36 -12.44 -7.35
C GLU A 3 4.76 -11.18 -6.57
N LYS A 4 5.57 -10.34 -7.20
CA LYS A 4 6.10 -9.09 -6.63
C LYS A 4 5.00 -8.04 -6.50
N GLN A 5 4.18 -8.14 -5.47
CA GLN A 5 3.41 -6.98 -5.04
C GLN A 5 4.32 -6.04 -4.23
N LYS A 6 4.29 -4.74 -4.54
CA LYS A 6 5.15 -3.73 -3.91
C LYS A 6 4.31 -2.80 -3.04
N CYS A 7 4.79 -2.54 -1.82
CA CYS A 7 4.15 -1.58 -0.93
C CYS A 7 4.31 -0.16 -1.48
N ILE A 8 3.24 0.63 -1.50
CA ILE A 8 3.28 1.99 -2.08
C ILE A 8 4.07 3.01 -1.22
N SER A 9 4.28 2.73 0.07
CA SER A 9 5.04 3.62 0.96
C SER A 9 6.50 3.25 1.06
N CYS A 10 6.82 1.97 1.29
CA CYS A 10 8.21 1.55 1.44
C CYS A 10 8.88 1.14 0.12
N ASN A 11 8.12 0.96 -0.97
CA ASN A 11 8.59 0.33 -2.21
C ASN A 11 9.24 -1.06 -2.01
N LYS A 12 9.12 -1.64 -0.80
CA LYS A 12 9.58 -2.99 -0.46
C LYS A 12 8.60 -4.02 -0.99
N ASP A 13 9.16 -5.15 -1.40
CA ASP A 13 8.43 -6.35 -1.81
C ASP A 13 7.65 -6.91 -0.61
N ILE A 14 6.34 -7.14 -0.78
CA ILE A 14 5.49 -7.78 0.25
C ILE A 14 5.53 -9.32 0.21
N VAL A 15 6.47 -9.89 -0.55
CA VAL A 15 6.65 -11.33 -0.78
C VAL A 15 6.73 -12.18 0.49
N ASN A 16 7.15 -11.60 1.61
CA ASN A 16 7.29 -12.30 2.89
C ASN A 16 6.48 -11.64 4.02
N ASP A 17 5.52 -10.78 3.67
CA ASP A 17 4.68 -10.07 4.64
C ASP A 17 3.29 -10.74 4.71
N PRO A 18 3.04 -11.63 5.69
CA PRO A 18 1.72 -12.24 5.88
C PRO A 18 0.66 -11.22 6.32
N GLU A 19 1.10 -10.08 6.88
CA GLU A 19 0.24 -8.96 7.27
C GLU A 19 0.02 -7.95 6.11
N SER A 20 0.33 -8.33 4.87
CA SER A 20 0.08 -7.49 3.70
C SER A 20 -1.41 -7.33 3.43
N THR A 21 -1.83 -6.10 3.13
CA THR A 21 -3.21 -5.76 2.81
C THR A 21 -3.27 -4.96 1.53
N GLN A 22 -4.31 -5.20 0.76
CA GLN A 22 -4.57 -4.49 -0.47
C GLN A 22 -6.01 -3.99 -0.49
N PHE A 23 -6.17 -2.70 -0.75
CA PHE A 23 -7.47 -2.03 -0.76
C PHE A 23 -7.51 -1.02 -1.90
N LYS A 24 -8.71 -0.77 -2.44
CA LYS A 24 -8.89 0.27 -3.45
C LYS A 24 -8.91 1.62 -2.75
N CYS A 25 -8.28 2.63 -3.36
CA CYS A 25 -8.32 3.98 -2.84
C CYS A 25 -9.78 4.47 -2.77
N PRO A 26 -10.29 4.93 -1.60
CA PRO A 26 -11.68 5.34 -1.46
C PRO A 26 -12.01 6.63 -2.23
N ASN A 27 -10.99 7.39 -2.63
CA ASN A 27 -11.16 8.66 -3.33
C ASN A 27 -11.31 8.44 -4.85
N CYS A 28 -10.47 7.61 -5.47
CA CYS A 28 -10.52 7.38 -6.92
C CYS A 28 -11.10 6.03 -7.35
N GLY A 29 -11.21 5.03 -6.46
CA GLY A 29 -11.72 3.68 -6.73
C GLY A 29 -10.89 2.84 -7.73
N SER A 30 -10.03 3.48 -8.50
CA SER A 30 -9.30 2.93 -9.65
C SER A 30 -7.84 2.60 -9.36
N PHE A 31 -7.35 2.96 -8.17
CA PHE A 31 -5.98 2.67 -7.76
C PHE A 31 -5.99 1.66 -6.61
N VAL A 32 -5.31 0.54 -6.82
CA VAL A 32 -5.13 -0.50 -5.80
C VAL A 32 -3.92 -0.13 -4.96
N ILE A 33 -4.17 0.11 -3.68
CA ILE A 33 -3.16 0.43 -2.68
C ILE A 33 -2.77 -0.87 -1.99
N VAL A 34 -1.51 -1.24 -2.16
CA VAL A 34 -0.90 -2.38 -1.48
C VAL A 34 -0.01 -1.87 -0.36
N ARG A 35 -0.19 -2.39 0.85
CA ARG A 35 0.63 -2.05 2.02
C ARG A 35 1.11 -3.30 2.75
N CYS A 36 2.36 -3.27 3.20
CA CYS A 36 2.91 -4.27 4.12
C CYS A 36 2.37 -4.04 5.55
N GLY A 37 2.42 -5.09 6.38
CA GLY A 37 2.03 -5.00 7.79
C GLY A 37 2.91 -4.01 8.55
N HIS A 38 4.19 -3.93 8.19
CA HIS A 38 5.11 -2.94 8.76
C HIS A 38 4.64 -1.50 8.48
N CYS A 39 4.25 -1.18 7.24
CA CYS A 39 3.70 0.13 6.88
C CYS A 39 2.38 0.45 7.60
N ARG A 40 1.58 -0.59 7.91
CA ARG A 40 0.37 -0.45 8.71
C ARG A 40 0.69 -0.14 10.17
N LYS A 41 1.68 -0.83 10.77
CA LYS A 41 2.12 -0.61 12.16
C LYS A 41 2.67 0.80 12.38
N ILE A 42 3.42 1.33 11.41
CA ILE A 42 3.99 2.69 11.50
C ILE A 42 3.05 3.77 10.95
N ALA A 43 1.81 3.42 10.57
CA ALA A 43 0.87 4.30 9.89
C ALA A 43 1.56 5.13 8.79
N ALA A 44 2.39 4.48 7.96
CA ALA A 44 3.23 5.22 7.03
C ALA A 44 2.35 6.05 6.09
N ARG A 45 2.78 7.26 5.76
CA ARG A 45 2.06 8.09 4.79
C ARG A 45 2.12 7.42 3.43
N TYR A 46 1.00 7.41 2.74
CA TYR A 46 0.94 6.89 1.38
C TYR A 46 0.23 7.89 0.49
N THR A 47 0.76 8.08 -0.71
CA THR A 47 0.17 8.99 -1.70
C THR A 47 -0.34 8.17 -2.87
N CYS A 48 -1.64 8.29 -3.14
CA CYS A 48 -2.23 7.70 -4.33
C CYS A 48 -1.78 8.51 -5.56
N LYS A 49 -1.10 7.84 -6.52
CA LYS A 49 -0.64 8.48 -7.76
C LYS A 49 -1.76 8.93 -8.69
N LYS A 50 -2.99 8.44 -8.52
CA LYS A 50 -4.14 8.82 -9.37
C LYS A 50 -4.88 10.07 -8.89
N CYS A 51 -5.09 10.21 -7.59
CA CYS A 51 -5.86 11.33 -7.02
C CYS A 51 -5.04 12.28 -6.16
N GLY A 52 -3.76 11.99 -5.91
CA GLY A 52 -2.93 12.79 -4.98
C GLY A 52 -3.33 12.61 -3.51
N PHE A 53 -4.30 11.73 -3.21
CA PHE A 53 -4.75 11.48 -1.86
C PHE A 53 -3.60 10.95 -1.01
N THR A 54 -3.20 11.72 -0.01
CA THR A 54 -2.17 11.32 0.94
C THR A 54 -2.85 10.94 2.24
N GLY A 55 -2.93 9.63 2.51
CA GLY A 55 -3.55 9.09 3.71
C GLY A 55 -2.57 9.12 4.89
N PRO A 56 -2.92 9.78 6.02
CA PRO A 56 -2.07 9.84 7.21
C PRO A 56 -2.33 8.74 8.24
N ASN A 57 -3.50 8.10 8.22
CA ASN A 57 -3.93 7.05 9.16
C ASN A 57 -5.02 6.22 8.49
#